data_AF-A0A1V6FJD9-F1
#
_entry.id   AF-A0A1V6FJD9-F1
#
_cell.length_a   1.000
_cell.length_b   1.000
_cell.length_c   1.000
_cell.angle_alpha   90.00
_cell.angle_beta   90.00
_cell.angle_gamma   90.00
#
_symmetry.space_group_name_H-M   'P 1'
#
loop_
_entity.id
_entity.type
_entity.pdbx_description
1 polymer ?
#
loop_
_entity_poly.entity_id
_entity_poly.type
_entity_poly.pdbx_seq_one_letter_code
_entity_poly.pdbx_strand_id
1 'polypeptide(L)' 'MSDHLIPEYIKEEAAQNGFNSIEYAGRSDGSDYYSVGIVDGEGCPLPTGLPTFIKDSDGTLSIISGLDGLDLCSKFF' A
#
# COMPACT_ATOMS: atom_id res chain seq x y z
N MET A 1 -17.54 -0.98 -1.02
CA MET A 1 -16.12 -0.71 -0.73
C MET A 1 -16.12 0.55 0.11
N SER A 2 -15.64 0.48 1.34
CA SER A 2 -15.65 1.65 2.24
C SER A 2 -14.57 2.61 1.74
N ASP A 3 -14.96 3.81 1.33
CA ASP A 3 -14.04 4.91 0.99
C ASP A 3 -13.23 5.32 2.22
N HIS A 4 -12.17 4.56 2.51
CA HIS A 4 -11.17 4.97 3.47
C HIS A 4 -10.37 6.12 2.86
N LEU A 5 -10.48 7.30 3.46
CA LEU A 5 -9.67 8.45 3.08
C LEU A 5 -8.20 8.11 3.30
N ILE A 6 -7.45 7.94 2.21
CA ILE A 6 -6.00 7.74 2.25
C ILE A 6 -5.33 9.06 2.68
N PRO A 7 -4.60 9.09 3.81
CA PRO A 7 -3.92 10.30 4.28
C PRO A 7 -2.90 10.84 3.27
N GLU A 8 -2.69 12.17 3.25
CA GLU A 8 -1.76 12.79 2.29
C GLU A 8 -0.31 12.31 2.47
N TYR A 9 0.15 12.13 3.71
CA TYR A 9 1.49 11.61 3.99
C TYR A 9 1.72 10.19 3.44
N ILE A 10 0.67 9.36 3.35
CA ILE A 10 0.74 8.03 2.71
C ILE A 10 0.87 8.18 1.20
N LYS A 11 0.17 9.15 0.60
CA LYS A 11 0.29 9.45 -0.84
C LYS A 11 1.67 9.96 -1.20
N GLU A 12 2.23 10.82 -0.36
CA GLU A 12 3.59 11.33 -0.51
C GLU A 12 4.63 10.21 -0.41
N GLU A 13 4.52 9.33 0.59
CA GLU A 13 5.40 8.17 0.74
C GLU A 13 5.31 7.22 -0.46
N ALA A 14 4.09 6.92 -0.92
CA ALA A 14 3.88 6.10 -2.11
C ALA A 14 4.56 6.71 -3.35
N ALA A 15 4.36 8.01 -3.59
CA ALA A 15 4.94 8.72 -4.72
C ALA A 15 6.47 8.77 -4.65
N GLN A 16 7.06 8.97 -3.46
CA GLN A 16 8.51 8.94 -3.26
C GLN A 16 9.11 7.57 -3.58
N ASN A 17 8.35 6.49 -3.37
CA ASN A 17 8.74 5.13 -3.69
C ASN A 17 8.31 4.69 -5.11
N GLY A 18 7.76 5.60 -5.93
CA GLY A 18 7.42 5.34 -7.34
C GLY A 18 6.05 4.71 -7.57
N PHE A 19 5.18 4.69 -6.57
CA PHE A 19 3.81 4.19 -6.67
C PHE A 19 2.82 5.33 -6.91
N ASN A 20 1.78 5.05 -7.69
CA ASN A 20 0.72 6.03 -8.01
C ASN A 20 -0.70 5.48 -7.77
N SER A 21 -0.81 4.23 -7.31
CA SER A 21 -2.07 3.61 -6.89
C SER A 21 -1.93 3.14 -5.44
N ILE A 22 -2.94 3.44 -4.62
CA ILE A 22 -2.93 3.16 -3.19
C ILE A 22 -4.34 2.72 -2.78
N GLU A 23 -4.43 1.60 -2.07
CA GLU A 23 -5.67 1.09 -1.51
C GLU A 23 -5.47 0.73 -0.03
N TYR A 24 -6.45 1.06 0.81
CA TYR A 24 -6.43 0.63 2.21
C TYR A 24 -6.67 -0.88 2.29
N ALA A 25 -5.68 -1.63 2.78
CA ALA A 25 -5.74 -3.09 2.89
C ALA A 25 -6.39 -3.53 4.20
N GLY A 26 -6.13 -2.81 5.29
CA GLY A 26 -6.72 -3.11 6.60
C GLY A 26 -5.84 -2.71 7.77
N ARG A 27 -6.26 -3.10 8.98
CA ARG A 27 -5.51 -2.86 10.22
C ARG A 27 -5.07 -4.16 10.86
N SER A 28 -3.83 -4.22 11.31
CA SER A 28 -3.32 -5.34 12.10
C SER A 28 -2.23 -4.89 13.06
N ASP A 29 -2.14 -5.54 14.23
CA ASP A 29 -1.05 -5.29 15.19
C ASP A 29 -0.93 -3.79 15.55
N GLY A 30 -2.08 -3.12 15.67
CA GLY A 30 -2.18 -1.68 15.93
C GLY A 30 -1.89 -0.78 14.73
N SER A 31 -1.33 -1.31 13.64
CA SER A 31 -0.87 -0.56 12.47
C SER A 31 -1.85 -0.65 11.29
N ASP A 32 -1.94 0.42 10.53
CA ASP A 32 -2.71 0.49 9.29
C ASP A 32 -1.85 0.10 8.10
N TYR A 33 -2.42 -0.64 7.14
CA TYR A 33 -1.72 -1.17 5.97
C TYR A 33 -2.40 -0.68 4.70
N TYR A 34 -1.57 -0.23 3.76
CA TYR A 34 -1.99 0.29 2.47
C TYR A 34 -1.28 -0.49 1.38
N SER A 35 -2.04 -1.17 0.52
CA SER A 35 -1.50 -1.80 -0.69
C SER A 35 -1.12 -0.70 -1.68
N VAL A 36 0.06 -0.82 -2.29
CA VAL A 36 0.53 0.13 -3.30
C VAL A 36 0.83 -0.57 -4.62
N GLY A 37 0.60 0.15 -5.70
CA GLY A 37 0.82 -0.33 -7.05
C GLY A 37 1.10 0.80 -8.02
N ILE A 38 1.28 0.40 -9.28
CA ILE A 38 1.44 1.33 -10.39
C ILE A 38 0.30 1.10 -11.37
N VAL A 39 -0.38 2.17 -11.77
CA VAL A 39 -1.36 2.19 -12.85
C VAL A 39 -0.86 3.08 -13.99
N ASP A 40 -1.30 2.78 -15.21
CA ASP A 40 -1.06 3.66 -16.37
C ASP A 40 -2.01 4.87 -16.40
N GLY A 41 -1.93 5.66 -17.48
CA GLY A 41 -2.77 6.85 -17.66
C GLY A 41 -4.26 6.55 -17.84
N GLU A 42 -4.64 5.31 -18.11
CA GLU A 42 -6.04 4.84 -18.20
C GLU A 42 -6.51 4.18 -16.89
N GLY A 43 -5.63 4.07 -15.89
CA GLY A 43 -5.91 3.42 -14.61
C GLY A 43 -5.72 1.90 -14.63
N CYS A 44 -5.14 1.32 -15.68
CA CYS A 44 -4.87 -0.11 -15.74
C CYS A 44 -3.64 -0.47 -14.88
N PRO A 45 -3.70 -1.54 -14.07
CA PRO A 45 -2.58 -1.95 -13.24
C PRO A 45 -1.40 -2.45 -14.08
N LEU A 46 -0.21 -1.95 -13.77
CA LEU A 46 1.05 -2.35 -14.36
C LEU A 46 1.76 -3.37 -13.45
N PRO A 47 2.56 -4.30 -14.02
CA PRO A 47 3.28 -5.28 -13.22
C PRO A 47 4.39 -4.63 -12.39
N THR A 48 4.26 -4.70 -11.06
CA THR A 48 5.23 -4.16 -10.09
C THR A 48 6.09 -5.24 -9.42
N GLY A 49 5.91 -6.51 -9.81
CA GLY A 49 6.59 -7.64 -9.19
C GLY A 49 5.80 -8.20 -8.01
N LEU A 50 6.48 -8.43 -6.88
CA LEU A 50 5.83 -8.91 -5.66
C LEU A 50 5.01 -7.79 -4.98
N PRO A 51 3.94 -8.12 -4.27
CA PRO A 51 3.10 -7.14 -3.57
C PRO A 51 3.91 -6.25 -2.65
N THR A 52 3.53 -4.98 -2.58
CA THR A 52 4.17 -3.98 -1.73
C THR A 52 3.11 -3.22 -0.94
N PHE A 53 3.42 -2.92 0.31
CA PHE A 53 2.54 -2.24 1.25
C PHE A 53 3.28 -1.11 1.95
N ILE A 54 2.54 -0.07 2.30
CA ILE A 54 2.95 0.91 3.32
C ILE A 54 2.30 0.48 4.64
N LYS A 55 3.12 0.34 5.68
CA LYS A 55 2.66 0.18 7.06
C LYS A 55 2.75 1.52 7.77
N ASP A 56 1.66 1.93 8.40
CA ASP A 56 1.56 3.10 9.27
C ASP A 56 1.38 2.64 10.72
N SER A 57 2.42 2.82 11.53
CA SER A 57 2.40 2.58 12.97
C SER A 57 2.37 3.92 13.71
N ASP A 58 1.17 4.50 13.85
CA ASP A 58 0.94 5.78 14.54
C ASP A 58 1.83 6.93 14.01
N GLY A 59 1.93 7.06 12.68
CA GLY A 59 2.71 8.09 11.98
C GLY A 59 4.13 7.67 11.62
N THR A 60 4.57 6.46 12.01
CA THR A 60 5.83 5.88 11.55
C THR A 60 5.57 5.02 10.32
N LEU A 61 6.09 5.45 9.17
CA LEU A 61 5.89 4.76 7.89
C LEU A 61 6.99 3.74 7.60
N SER A 62 6.62 2.63 6.96
CA SER A 62 7.58 1.63 6.50
C SER A 62 7.08 0.93 5.24
N ILE A 63 7.98 0.68 4.29
CA ILE A 63 7.69 -0.09 3.08
C ILE A 63 7.93 -1.57 3.35
N ILE A 64 6.92 -2.39 3.11
CA ILE A 64 6.98 -3.84 3.18
C ILE A 64 6.82 -4.37 1.76
N SER A 65 7.83 -5.06 1.26
CA SER A 65 7.86 -5.54 -0.13
C SER A 65 8.43 -6.96 -0.21
N GLY A 66 8.37 -7.56 -1.39
CA GLY A 66 8.93 -8.89 -1.61
C GLY A 66 8.11 -9.99 -0.94
N LEU A 67 8.78 -10.94 -0.29
CA LEU A 67 8.12 -12.07 0.37
C LEU A 67 7.29 -11.63 1.58
N ASP A 68 7.77 -10.65 2.35
CA ASP A 68 7.02 -10.10 3.49
C ASP A 68 5.71 -9.43 3.01
N GLY A 69 5.76 -8.75 1.86
CA GLY A 69 4.57 -8.20 1.22
C GLY A 69 3.61 -9.29 0.72
N LEU A 70 4.15 -10.36 0.12
CA LEU A 70 3.35 -11.50 -0.31
C LEU A 70 2.64 -12.21 0.86
N ASP A 71 3.30 -12.34 2.01
CA ASP A 71 2.70 -12.93 3.21
C ASP A 71 1.52 -12.08 3.71
N LEU A 72 1.59 -10.76 3.60
CA LEU A 72 0.48 -9.85 3.93
C LEU A 72 -0.73 -10.03 2.99
N CYS A 73 -0.53 -10.45 1.75
CA CYS A 73 -1.66 -10.72 0.86
C CYS A 73 -2.55 -11.82 1.43
N SER A 74 -1.99 -12.89 1.99
CA SER A 74 -2.77 -13.96 2.63
C SER A 74 -3.58 -13.50 3.86
N LYS A 75 -3.29 -12.30 4.37
CA LYS A 75 -3.93 -11.72 5.55
C LYS A 75 -5.01 -10.70 5.20
N PHE A 76 -4.82 -9.95 4.12
CA PHE A 76 -5.70 -8.84 3.74
C PHE A 76 -6.55 -9.09 2.48
N PHE A 77 -6.22 -10.11 1.68
CA PHE A 77 -6.92 -10.51 0.46
C PHE A 77 -7.25 -12.01 0.48
#